data_AF-A0A235EY72-F1
#
_entry.id   AF-A0A235EY72-F1
#
_cell.length_a   1.000
_cell.length_b   1.000
_cell.length_c   1.000
_cell.angle_alpha   90.00
_cell.angle_beta   90.00
_cell.angle_gamma   90.00
#
_symmetry.space_group_name_H-M   'P 1'
#
loop_
_entity.id
_entity.type
_entity.pdbx_description
1 polymer ?
#
loop_
_entity_poly.entity_id
_entity_poly.type
_entity_poly.pdbx_seq_one_letter_code
_entity_poly.pdbx_strand_id
1 'polypeptide(L)'
;MVDPRILTEAVEPPYAGGGAASRLLSEIWDHLWPWSRNGFQHQRFVQATGLALAAAASVAWVLAAMGDMTPGAIIGWWFGWSVFEVVVRLGSKPYVKDGPWWGSRYRRASVMDMICYVGFKNLLIGATLFLALKSLGLVQI
;
A
#
# COMPACT_ATOMS: atom_id res chain seq x y z
N MET A 1 7.46 -30.09 6.45
CA MET A 1 8.87 -29.76 6.16
C MET A 1 8.89 -28.32 5.67
N VAL A 2 9.60 -27.42 6.36
CA VAL A 2 9.71 -26.00 5.94
C VAL A 2 10.49 -25.98 4.62
N ASP A 3 9.95 -25.37 3.57
CA ASP A 3 10.66 -25.23 2.29
C ASP A 3 11.90 -24.33 2.52
N PRO A 4 13.13 -24.84 2.35
CA PRO A 4 14.37 -24.08 2.63
C PRO A 4 14.56 -22.88 1.70
N ARG A 5 13.72 -22.73 0.66
CA ARG A 5 13.70 -21.55 -0.22
C ARG A 5 12.93 -20.37 0.37
N ILE A 6 12.15 -20.56 1.44
CA ILE A 6 11.35 -19.50 2.05
C ILE A 6 12.03 -19.01 3.32
N LEU A 7 12.37 -17.72 3.36
CA LEU A 7 13.08 -17.09 4.48
C LEU A 7 12.21 -16.94 5.74
N THR A 8 10.88 -16.98 5.59
CA THR A 8 9.90 -16.74 6.67
C THR A 8 8.71 -17.68 6.55
N GLU A 9 7.89 -17.77 7.60
CA GLU A 9 6.71 -18.63 7.61
C GLU A 9 5.77 -18.35 6.42
N ALA A 10 5.25 -19.43 5.81
CA ALA A 10 4.24 -19.34 4.78
C ALA A 10 2.93 -18.82 5.38
N VAL A 11 2.24 -17.94 4.65
CA VAL A 11 0.96 -17.35 5.06
C VAL A 11 -0.04 -17.59 3.94
N GLU A 12 -1.26 -17.98 4.28
CA GLU A 12 -2.36 -17.99 3.31
C GLU A 12 -3.19 -16.72 3.46
N PRO A 13 -3.32 -15.90 2.40
CA PRO A 13 -4.14 -14.71 2.48
C PRO A 13 -5.64 -15.08 2.53
N PRO A 14 -6.50 -14.25 3.12
CA PRO A 14 -7.93 -14.56 3.32
C PRO A 14 -8.71 -14.83 2.03
N TYR A 15 -8.21 -14.37 0.88
CA TYR A 15 -8.83 -14.50 -0.44
C TYR A 15 -8.23 -15.64 -1.29
N ALA A 16 -7.34 -16.46 -0.73
CA ALA A 16 -6.66 -17.55 -1.46
C ALA A 16 -7.61 -18.63 -2.01
N GLY A 17 -8.79 -18.82 -1.40
CA GLY A 17 -9.75 -19.87 -1.77
C GLY A 17 -10.70 -19.56 -2.92
N GLY A 18 -10.64 -18.38 -3.55
CA GLY A 18 -11.55 -17.96 -4.62
C GLY A 18 -11.14 -18.41 -6.03
N GLY A 19 -12.07 -18.36 -6.98
CA GLY A 19 -11.78 -18.56 -8.41
C GLY A 19 -10.80 -17.52 -8.99
N ALA A 20 -10.16 -17.82 -10.13
CA ALA A 20 -9.06 -17.01 -10.67
C ALA A 20 -9.41 -15.51 -10.89
N ALA A 21 -10.62 -15.23 -11.37
CA ALA A 21 -11.07 -13.85 -11.60
C ALA A 21 -11.38 -13.10 -10.29
N SER A 22 -12.02 -13.76 -9.32
CA SER A 22 -12.28 -13.15 -8.01
C SER A 22 -10.98 -12.97 -7.22
N ARG A 23 -9.99 -13.84 -7.43
CA ARG A 23 -8.66 -13.71 -6.87
C ARG A 23 -7.92 -12.48 -7.39
N LEU A 24 -7.96 -12.20 -8.69
CA LEU A 24 -7.34 -10.99 -9.27
C LEU A 24 -7.94 -9.70 -8.70
N LEU A 25 -9.26 -9.61 -8.65
CA LEU A 25 -9.95 -8.45 -8.08
C LEU A 25 -9.64 -8.30 -6.59
N SER A 26 -9.61 -9.41 -5.85
CA SER A 26 -9.28 -9.41 -4.43
C SER A 26 -7.82 -9.03 -4.18
N GLU A 27 -6.89 -9.45 -5.05
CA GLU A 27 -5.47 -9.12 -4.96
C GLU A 27 -5.21 -7.64 -5.28
N ILE A 28 -5.89 -7.08 -6.30
CA ILE A 28 -5.85 -5.65 -6.60
C ILE A 28 -6.39 -4.85 -5.41
N TRP A 29 -7.55 -5.24 -4.89
CA TRP A 29 -8.15 -4.59 -3.74
C TRP A 29 -7.24 -4.69 -2.51
N ASP A 30 -6.65 -5.86 -2.25
CA ASP A 30 -5.75 -6.07 -1.12
C ASP A 30 -4.47 -5.22 -1.21
N HIS A 31 -3.97 -5.01 -2.43
CA HIS A 31 -2.79 -4.20 -2.73
C HIS A 31 -3.07 -2.69 -2.72
N LEU A 32 -4.24 -2.25 -3.16
CA LEU A 32 -4.61 -0.83 -3.16
C LEU A 32 -5.11 -0.38 -1.78
N TRP A 33 -5.90 -1.22 -1.11
CA TRP A 33 -6.51 -0.88 0.17
C TRP A 33 -5.61 -1.34 1.32
N PRO A 34 -5.05 -0.41 2.12
CA PRO A 34 -4.15 -0.79 3.20
C PRO A 34 -4.88 -1.48 4.36
N TRP A 35 -6.21 -1.39 4.42
CA TRP A 35 -7.01 -1.90 5.51
C TRP A 35 -7.49 -3.34 5.31
N SER A 36 -7.65 -4.07 6.42
CA SER A 36 -8.26 -5.40 6.48
C SER A 36 -9.37 -5.41 7.53
N ARG A 37 -10.52 -6.04 7.24
CA ARG A 37 -11.64 -6.20 8.20
C ARG A 37 -11.19 -6.91 9.49
N ASN A 38 -10.23 -7.83 9.41
CA ASN A 38 -9.68 -8.52 10.58
C ASN A 38 -8.68 -7.66 11.37
N GLY A 39 -7.88 -6.82 10.71
CA GLY A 39 -6.95 -5.90 11.38
C GLY A 39 -7.66 -4.76 12.12
N PHE A 40 -8.82 -4.34 11.61
CA PHE A 40 -9.66 -3.31 12.24
C PHE A 40 -10.08 -3.70 13.67
N GLN A 41 -10.49 -4.95 13.93
CA GLN A 41 -11.01 -5.36 15.24
C GLN A 41 -9.96 -5.33 16.38
N HIS A 42 -8.67 -5.49 16.08
CA HIS A 42 -7.62 -5.68 17.10
C HIS A 42 -6.90 -4.38 17.54
N GLN A 43 -6.96 -3.28 16.79
CA GLN A 43 -6.17 -2.07 17.09
C GLN A 43 -6.94 -0.76 16.89
N ARG A 44 -7.73 -0.37 17.90
CA ARG A 44 -8.49 0.92 17.92
C ARG A 44 -7.60 2.15 17.73
N PHE A 45 -6.35 2.10 18.19
CA PHE A 45 -5.38 3.20 18.03
C PHE A 45 -4.95 3.41 16.57
N VAL A 46 -4.85 2.31 15.80
CA VAL A 46 -4.56 2.36 14.36
C VAL A 46 -5.77 2.86 13.58
N GLN A 47 -6.99 2.57 14.03
CA GLN A 47 -8.20 3.16 13.44
C GLN A 47 -8.28 4.68 13.65
N ALA A 48 -8.04 5.15 14.88
CA ALA A 48 -8.10 6.59 15.20
C ALA A 48 -7.01 7.38 14.45
N THR A 49 -5.78 6.87 14.47
CA THR A 49 -4.66 7.42 13.68
C THR A 49 -4.97 7.38 12.20
N GLY A 50 -5.62 6.30 11.75
CA GLY A 50 -6.10 6.12 10.40
C GLY A 50 -7.12 7.12 9.90
N LEU A 51 -8.13 7.39 10.73
CA LEU A 51 -9.16 8.36 10.42
C LEU A 51 -8.59 9.78 10.36
N ALA A 52 -7.70 10.11 11.31
CA ALA A 52 -6.99 11.39 11.33
C ALA A 52 -6.09 11.57 10.10
N LEU A 53 -5.35 10.53 9.70
CA LEU A 53 -4.53 10.56 8.49
C LEU A 53 -5.35 10.60 7.21
N ALA A 54 -6.50 9.91 7.16
CA ALA A 54 -7.40 9.98 6.02
C ALA A 54 -7.97 11.40 5.85
N ALA A 55 -8.38 12.04 6.95
CA ALA A 55 -8.84 13.42 6.93
C ALA A 55 -7.71 14.39 6.51
N ALA A 56 -6.50 14.22 7.06
CA ALA A 56 -5.34 14.99 6.66
C ALA A 56 -4.98 14.76 5.18
N ALA A 57 -5.14 13.54 4.67
CA ALA A 57 -4.97 13.21 3.25
C ALA A 57 -5.97 13.94 2.38
N SER A 58 -7.24 13.92 2.74
CA SER A 58 -8.27 14.63 2.00
C SER A 58 -7.96 16.13 1.94
N VAL A 59 -7.54 16.73 3.06
CA VAL A 59 -7.15 18.16 3.11
C VAL A 59 -5.91 18.43 2.27
N ALA A 60 -4.86 17.61 2.38
CA ALA A 60 -3.63 17.77 1.60
C ALA A 60 -3.90 17.66 0.09
N TRP A 61 -4.74 16.71 -0.35
CA TRP A 61 -5.11 16.61 -1.76
C TRP A 61 -5.93 17.81 -2.26
N VAL A 62 -6.81 18.37 -1.43
CA VAL A 62 -7.52 19.61 -1.76
C VAL A 62 -6.55 20.79 -1.90
N LEU A 63 -5.63 20.96 -0.94
CA LEU A 63 -4.62 22.03 -0.99
C LEU A 63 -3.67 21.87 -2.19
N ALA A 64 -3.28 20.63 -2.52
CA ALA A 64 -2.49 20.34 -3.71
C ALA A 64 -3.25 20.68 -4.99
N ALA A 65 -4.54 20.35 -5.07
CA ALA A 65 -5.38 20.67 -6.23
C ALA A 65 -5.62 22.17 -6.39
N MET A 66 -5.63 22.93 -5.29
CA MET A 66 -5.71 24.39 -5.30
C MET A 66 -4.39 25.08 -5.67
N GLY A 67 -3.28 24.33 -5.74
CA GLY A 67 -1.95 24.88 -6.03
C GLY A 67 -1.25 25.48 -4.81
N ASP A 68 -1.82 25.33 -3.61
CA ASP A 68 -1.33 25.94 -2.36
C ASP A 68 -0.26 25.09 -1.66
N MET A 69 0.15 23.95 -2.25
CA MET A 69 1.22 23.11 -1.73
C MET A 69 2.52 23.29 -2.51
N THR A 70 3.60 23.57 -1.77
CA THR A 70 4.93 23.55 -2.35
C THR A 70 5.31 22.14 -2.80
N PRO A 71 6.20 21.97 -3.80
CA PRO A 71 6.66 20.65 -4.22
C PRO A 71 7.24 19.83 -3.05
N GLY A 72 7.98 20.49 -2.14
CA GLY A 72 8.48 19.86 -0.93
C GLY A 72 7.38 19.35 0.01
N ALA A 73 6.27 20.09 0.13
CA ALA A 73 5.11 19.65 0.91
C ALA A 73 4.42 18.43 0.27
N ILE A 74 4.32 18.38 -1.05
CA ILE A 74 3.76 17.22 -1.77
C ILE A 74 4.64 15.97 -1.55
N ILE A 75 5.96 16.11 -1.66
CA ILE A 75 6.92 15.03 -1.40
C ILE A 75 6.82 14.56 0.06
N GLY A 76 6.82 15.51 1.01
CA GLY A 76 6.68 15.21 2.43
C GLY A 76 5.38 14.49 2.75
N TRP A 77 4.28 14.88 2.11
CA TRP A 77 2.99 14.22 2.23
C TRP A 77 3.02 12.79 1.69
N TRP A 78 3.58 12.59 0.50
CA TRP A 78 3.71 11.26 -0.12
C TRP A 78 4.59 10.31 0.72
N PHE A 79 5.67 10.85 1.28
CA PHE A 79 6.55 10.12 2.18
C PHE A 79 5.84 9.77 3.49
N GLY A 80 5.17 10.73 4.12
CA GLY A 80 4.40 10.52 5.35
C GLY A 80 3.31 9.45 5.19
N TRP A 81 2.58 9.49 4.07
CA TRP A 81 1.61 8.46 3.71
C TRP A 81 2.27 7.08 3.56
N SER A 82 3.45 7.01 2.95
CA SER A 82 4.19 5.75 2.76
C SER A 82 4.64 5.15 4.10
N VAL A 83 5.18 5.97 5.01
CA VAL A 83 5.57 5.51 6.36
C VAL A 83 4.36 5.01 7.15
N PHE A 84 3.26 5.77 7.11
CA PHE A 84 2.01 5.36 7.75
C PHE A 84 1.51 4.02 7.21
N GLU A 85 1.51 3.85 5.89
CA GLU A 85 1.06 2.62 5.27
C GLU A 85 1.91 1.41 5.68
N VAL A 86 3.23 1.55 5.81
CA VAL A 86 4.11 0.49 6.33
C VAL A 86 3.65 0.06 7.72
N VAL A 87 3.39 1.00 8.63
CA VAL A 87 2.94 0.70 10.00
C VAL A 87 1.60 -0.03 9.99
N VAL A 88 0.62 0.46 9.23
CA VAL A 88 -0.71 -0.17 9.15
C VAL A 88 -0.63 -1.56 8.56
N ARG A 89 0.15 -1.77 7.50
CA ARG A 89 0.28 -3.07 6.85
C ARG A 89 1.03 -4.07 7.72
N LEU A 90 2.06 -3.64 8.46
CA LEU A 90 2.69 -4.52 9.45
C LEU A 90 1.72 -4.96 10.56
N GLY A 91 0.78 -4.11 10.97
CA GLY A 91 -0.23 -4.47 11.98
C GLY A 91 -1.39 -5.32 11.46
N SER A 92 -1.78 -5.15 10.19
CA SER A 92 -3.03 -5.69 9.66
C SER A 92 -2.89 -6.72 8.54
N LYS A 93 -1.80 -6.64 7.76
CA LYS A 93 -1.47 -7.51 6.62
C LYS A 93 0.05 -7.79 6.57
N PRO A 94 0.65 -8.43 7.59
CA PRO A 94 2.10 -8.64 7.66
C PRO A 94 2.56 -9.80 6.75
N TYR A 95 2.17 -9.77 5.47
CA TYR A 95 2.55 -10.76 4.48
C TYR A 95 2.91 -10.09 3.15
N VAL A 96 3.84 -10.71 2.43
CA VAL A 96 4.25 -10.32 1.09
C VAL A 96 4.23 -11.52 0.17
N LYS A 97 4.06 -11.26 -1.12
CA LYS A 97 4.11 -12.27 -2.16
C LYS A 97 5.57 -12.67 -2.40
N ASP A 98 5.83 -13.96 -2.45
CA ASP A 98 7.17 -14.53 -2.61
C ASP A 98 7.33 -15.19 -3.99
N GLY A 99 8.45 -14.93 -4.64
CA GLY A 99 8.72 -15.36 -6.02
C GLY A 99 8.12 -14.42 -7.08
N PRO A 100 7.89 -14.90 -8.32
CA PRO A 100 7.37 -14.08 -9.40
C PRO A 100 6.03 -13.44 -9.04
N TRP A 101 5.80 -12.21 -9.50
CA TRP A 101 4.60 -11.44 -9.17
C TRP A 101 3.30 -12.11 -9.63
N TRP A 102 3.34 -13.03 -10.61
CA TRP A 102 2.20 -13.84 -11.04
C TRP A 102 1.94 -15.09 -10.19
N GLY A 103 2.79 -15.37 -9.21
CA GLY A 103 2.68 -16.55 -8.34
C GLY A 103 1.50 -16.51 -7.36
N SER A 104 1.47 -17.44 -6.42
CA SER A 104 0.46 -17.50 -5.34
C SER A 104 1.06 -17.81 -3.98
N ARG A 105 2.37 -17.71 -3.86
CA ARG A 105 3.09 -17.99 -2.63
C ARG A 105 3.15 -16.70 -1.82
N TYR A 106 2.72 -16.75 -0.58
CA TYR A 106 2.82 -15.63 0.35
C TYR A 106 3.58 -16.08 1.58
N ARG A 107 4.36 -15.16 2.12
CA ARG A 107 5.17 -15.37 3.31
C ARG A 107 5.00 -14.20 4.25
N ARG A 108 5.29 -14.41 5.53
CA ARG A 108 5.29 -13.34 6.52
C ARG A 108 6.31 -12.25 6.15
N ALA A 109 5.90 -11.00 6.20
CA ALA A 109 6.73 -9.86 5.83
C ALA A 109 7.64 -9.46 6.99
N SER A 110 8.93 -9.24 6.72
CA SER A 110 9.79 -8.44 7.58
C SER A 110 9.47 -6.95 7.44
N VAL A 111 10.02 -6.12 8.35
CA VAL A 111 9.90 -4.66 8.25
C VAL A 111 10.46 -4.16 6.93
N MET A 112 11.62 -4.69 6.50
CA MET A 112 12.26 -4.24 5.27
C MET A 112 11.49 -4.70 4.03
N ASP A 113 10.89 -5.89 4.04
CA ASP A 113 9.99 -6.34 2.97
C ASP A 113 8.82 -5.37 2.81
N MET A 114 8.23 -4.92 3.91
CA MET A 114 7.11 -3.99 3.87
C MET A 114 7.52 -2.60 3.37
N ILE A 115 8.68 -2.09 3.80
CA ILE A 115 9.23 -0.81 3.32
C ILE A 115 9.44 -0.87 1.80
N CYS A 116 10.11 -1.91 1.29
CA CYS A 116 10.34 -2.07 -0.14
C CYS A 116 9.02 -2.22 -0.91
N TYR A 117 8.09 -3.02 -0.39
CA TYR A 117 6.79 -3.25 -1.02
C TYR A 117 5.96 -1.96 -1.11
N VAL A 118 5.80 -1.23 0.00
CA VAL A 118 5.04 0.03 0.03
C VAL A 118 5.73 1.12 -0.77
N GLY A 119 7.05 1.27 -0.61
CA GLY A 119 7.84 2.27 -1.31
C GLY A 119 7.77 2.10 -2.83
N PHE A 120 7.96 0.88 -3.32
CA PHE A 120 7.84 0.57 -4.75
C PHE A 120 6.43 0.83 -5.28
N LYS A 121 5.40 0.37 -4.56
CA LYS A 121 3.99 0.59 -4.93
C LYS A 121 3.66 2.08 -5.04
N ASN A 122 4.01 2.87 -4.03
CA ASN A 122 3.70 4.29 -3.99
C ASN A 122 4.52 5.10 -5.01
N LEU A 123 5.74 4.68 -5.31
CA LEU A 123 6.54 5.28 -6.38
C LEU A 123 5.90 5.00 -7.75
N LEU A 124 5.45 3.77 -8.02
CA LEU A 124 4.76 3.44 -9.27
C LEU A 124 3.48 4.24 -9.45
N ILE A 125 2.69 4.42 -8.37
CA ILE A 125 1.49 5.27 -8.40
C ILE A 125 1.87 6.71 -8.75
N GLY A 126 2.90 7.26 -8.10
CA GLY A 126 3.35 8.63 -8.35
C GLY A 126 3.87 8.83 -9.78
N ALA A 127 4.68 7.89 -10.27
CA ALA A 127 5.19 7.90 -11.64
C ALA A 127 4.05 7.82 -12.66
N THR A 128 3.08 6.92 -12.44
CA THR A 128 1.93 6.77 -13.33
C THR A 128 1.07 8.03 -13.37
N LEU A 129 0.80 8.64 -12.21
CA LEU A 129 0.06 9.89 -12.11
C LEU A 129 0.79 11.02 -12.86
N PHE A 130 2.09 11.16 -12.63
CA PHE A 130 2.91 12.17 -13.31
C PHE A 130 2.88 11.98 -14.84
N LEU A 131 3.08 10.77 -15.33
CA LEU A 131 3.04 10.46 -16.76
C LEU A 131 1.67 10.74 -17.36
N ALA A 132 0.58 10.43 -16.66
CA ALA A 132 -0.77 10.73 -17.10
C ALA A 132 -1.01 12.24 -17.20
N LEU A 133 -0.67 13.00 -16.15
CA LEU A 133 -0.80 14.47 -16.15
C LEU A 133 0.02 15.13 -17.27
N LYS A 134 1.25 14.63 -17.49
CA LYS A 134 2.09 15.06 -18.62
C LYS A 134 1.45 14.75 -19.97
N SER A 135 0.92 13.54 -20.16
CA SER A 135 0.26 13.15 -21.42
C SER A 135 -0.99 13.97 -21.73
N LEU A 136 -1.68 14.46 -20.71
CA LEU A 136 -2.84 15.35 -20.83
C LEU A 136 -2.46 16.83 -21.01
N GLY A 137 -1.16 17.16 -21.00
CA GLY A 137 -0.66 18.54 -21.12
C GLY A 137 -0.87 19.41 -19.87
N LEU A 138 -1.27 18.81 -18.74
CA LEU A 138 -1.56 19.51 -17.48
C LEU A 138 -0.29 19.85 -16.69
N VAL A 139 0.83 19.19 -17.00
CA VAL A 139 2.15 19.47 -16.41
C VAL A 139 3.16 19.62 -17.54
N GLN A 140 3.85 20.77 -17.56
CA GLN A 140 4.99 21.04 -18.42
C GLN A 140 6.25 20.76 -17.60
N ILE A 141 7.26 20.10 -18.19
CA ILE A 141 8.56 19.86 -17.54
C ILE A 141 9.41 21.12 -17.66
#